data_AF-A0A945CNC2-F1
#
_entry.id   AF-A0A945CNC2-F1
#
_cell.length_a   1.000
_cell.length_b   1.000
_cell.length_c   1.000
_cell.angle_alpha   90.00
_cell.angle_beta   90.00
_cell.angle_gamma   90.00
#
_symmetry.space_group_name_H-M   'P 1'
#
loop_
_entity.id
_entity.type
_entity.pdbx_description
1 polymer ?
#
loop_
_entity_poly.entity_id
_entity_poly.type
_entity_poly.pdbx_seq_one_letter_code
_entity_poly.pdbx_strand_id
1 'polypeptide(L)'
;TGDFNGDGLVDFADFFMFADQFGGTDPAYDLDQSGTVDFGDFFLFADAFGGPLGKLLELAEEMLVLPTEYALRAPYPNPFNSEVVVKYSLPREGEVELAVFNALGQVVRRLVEGRQGMGHHRVVWDGRDERGRGLATGTYIVQLRAGERRSDASRPADFRFRQVQKVALIK
;
A
#
# COMPACT_ATOMS: atom_id res chain seq x y z
N THR A 1 18.17 -2.97 -23.70
CA THR A 1 17.13 -2.21 -22.97
C THR A 1 16.52 -2.99 -21.81
N GLY A 2 16.90 -4.25 -21.55
CA GLY A 2 16.42 -5.02 -20.39
C GLY A 2 14.96 -5.50 -20.49
N ASP A 3 14.15 -4.80 -21.29
CA ASP A 3 12.81 -5.19 -21.75
C ASP A 3 12.95 -6.26 -22.84
N PHE A 4 12.70 -7.52 -22.47
CA PHE A 4 12.83 -8.68 -23.36
C PHE A 4 11.49 -9.10 -23.94
N ASN A 5 10.37 -8.75 -23.30
CA ASN A 5 9.03 -9.09 -23.76
C ASN A 5 8.41 -8.01 -24.69
N GLY A 6 9.01 -6.81 -24.75
CA GLY A 6 8.64 -5.70 -25.61
C GLY A 6 7.47 -4.85 -25.08
N ASP A 7 7.13 -4.93 -23.80
CA ASP A 7 6.00 -4.21 -23.20
C ASP A 7 6.34 -2.78 -22.73
N GLY A 8 7.60 -2.38 -22.84
CA GLY A 8 8.09 -1.06 -22.48
C GLY A 8 8.46 -0.92 -21.00
N LEU A 9 8.41 -2.00 -20.22
CA LEU A 9 8.84 -2.09 -18.83
C LEU A 9 10.05 -3.02 -18.71
N VAL A 10 10.76 -2.90 -17.58
CA VAL A 10 11.77 -3.88 -17.17
C VAL A 10 11.35 -4.38 -15.80
N ASP A 11 10.70 -5.54 -15.76
CA ASP A 11 10.04 -6.06 -14.57
C ASP A 11 10.32 -7.56 -14.32
N PHE A 12 9.54 -8.18 -13.42
CA PHE A 12 9.73 -9.58 -13.06
C PHE A 12 9.49 -10.55 -14.22
N ALA A 13 8.68 -10.21 -15.22
CA ALA A 13 8.53 -11.03 -16.42
C ALA A 13 9.84 -11.07 -17.21
N ASP A 14 10.50 -9.92 -17.40
CA ASP A 14 11.82 -9.84 -18.04
C ASP A 14 12.90 -10.55 -17.23
N PHE A 15 12.81 -10.49 -15.89
CA PHE A 15 13.71 -11.24 -15.01
C PHE A 15 13.63 -12.75 -15.24
N PHE A 16 12.43 -13.30 -15.36
CA PHE A 16 12.28 -14.75 -15.61
C PHE A 16 12.74 -15.14 -17.00
N MET A 17 12.53 -14.28 -18.01
CA MET A 17 13.07 -14.50 -19.36
C MET A 17 14.59 -14.48 -19.37
N PHE A 18 15.21 -13.53 -18.69
CA PHE A 18 16.66 -13.45 -18.51
C PHE A 18 17.22 -14.68 -17.79
N ALA A 19 16.60 -15.08 -16.67
CA ALA A 19 17.05 -16.21 -15.86
C ALA A 19 17.05 -17.54 -16.64
N ASP A 20 16.10 -17.72 -17.56
CA ASP A 20 16.02 -18.92 -18.41
C ASP A 20 17.20 -19.01 -19.40
N GLN A 21 17.79 -17.87 -19.74
CA GLN A 21 18.94 -17.78 -20.66
C GLN A 21 20.28 -17.69 -19.96
N PHE A 22 20.31 -17.69 -18.63
CA PHE A 22 21.56 -17.54 -17.86
C PHE A 22 22.53 -18.69 -18.11
N GLY A 23 23.78 -18.36 -18.44
CA GLY A 23 24.79 -19.30 -18.91
C GLY A 23 24.69 -19.66 -20.40
N GLY A 24 23.73 -19.05 -21.12
CA GLY A 24 23.54 -19.19 -22.56
C GLY A 24 24.43 -18.26 -23.38
N THR A 25 24.13 -18.19 -24.68
CA THR A 25 24.87 -17.38 -25.67
C THR A 25 23.92 -16.59 -26.59
N ASP A 26 22.65 -16.47 -26.20
CA ASP A 26 21.66 -15.74 -26.99
C ASP A 26 21.99 -14.24 -26.99
N PRO A 27 22.28 -13.63 -28.15
CA PRO A 27 22.66 -12.22 -28.25
C PRO A 27 21.56 -11.26 -27.78
N ALA A 28 20.31 -11.70 -27.68
CA ALA A 28 19.23 -10.86 -27.15
C ALA A 28 19.38 -10.59 -25.65
N TYR A 29 20.05 -11.48 -24.92
CA TYR A 29 20.23 -11.44 -23.46
C TYR A 29 21.67 -11.13 -23.04
N ASP A 30 22.62 -11.16 -23.98
CA ASP A 30 24.01 -10.68 -23.86
C ASP A 30 24.05 -9.15 -24.05
N LEU A 31 23.76 -8.44 -22.98
CA LEU A 31 23.64 -6.98 -22.91
C LEU A 31 25.01 -6.28 -23.00
N ASP A 32 26.08 -6.94 -22.55
CA ASP A 32 27.44 -6.38 -22.59
C ASP A 32 28.27 -6.85 -23.80
N GLN A 33 27.72 -7.74 -24.63
CA GLN A 33 28.34 -8.31 -25.84
C GLN A 33 29.62 -9.10 -25.55
N SER A 34 29.70 -9.73 -24.38
CA SER A 34 30.80 -10.61 -23.99
C SER A 34 30.76 -11.97 -24.71
N GLY A 35 29.62 -12.33 -25.31
CA GLY A 35 29.37 -13.60 -25.97
C GLY A 35 28.73 -14.66 -25.07
N THR A 36 28.44 -14.34 -23.81
CA THR A 36 27.80 -15.23 -22.84
C THR A 36 26.84 -14.47 -21.95
N VAL A 37 25.67 -15.03 -21.68
CA VAL A 37 24.69 -14.43 -20.74
C VAL A 37 25.13 -14.75 -19.31
N ASP A 38 25.68 -13.78 -18.60
CA ASP A 38 26.22 -13.99 -17.26
C ASP A 38 25.94 -12.85 -16.26
N PHE A 39 26.76 -12.75 -15.20
CA PHE A 39 26.59 -11.73 -14.18
C PHE A 39 26.87 -10.30 -14.69
N GLY A 40 27.69 -10.14 -15.74
CA GLY A 40 27.89 -8.86 -16.41
C GLY A 40 26.57 -8.32 -16.97
N ASP A 41 25.84 -9.17 -17.68
CA ASP A 41 24.51 -8.83 -18.22
C ASP A 41 23.48 -8.61 -17.12
N PHE A 42 23.56 -9.40 -16.04
CA PHE A 42 22.67 -9.22 -14.90
C PHE A 42 22.81 -7.83 -14.27
N PHE A 43 24.03 -7.28 -14.18
CA PHE A 43 24.21 -5.91 -13.65
C PHE A 43 23.65 -4.84 -14.59
N LEU A 44 23.79 -5.02 -15.90
CA LEU A 44 23.17 -4.11 -16.89
C LEU A 44 21.64 -4.21 -16.89
N PHE A 45 21.12 -5.41 -16.71
CA PHE A 45 19.69 -5.66 -16.52
C PHE A 45 19.17 -5.00 -15.23
N ALA A 46 19.86 -5.21 -14.11
CA ALA A 46 19.46 -4.70 -12.80
C ALA A 46 19.49 -3.16 -12.71
N ASP A 47 20.35 -2.49 -13.48
CA ASP A 47 20.37 -1.02 -13.59
C ASP A 47 19.12 -0.49 -14.33
N ALA A 48 18.60 -1.27 -15.29
CA ALA A 48 17.34 -0.98 -15.97
C ALA A 48 16.10 -1.40 -15.16
N PHE A 49 16.25 -2.40 -14.27
CA PHE A 49 15.19 -2.96 -13.45
C PHE A 49 14.66 -1.93 -12.44
N GLY A 50 13.37 -1.59 -12.53
CA GLY A 50 12.77 -0.58 -11.66
C GLY A 50 13.29 0.84 -11.90
N GLY A 51 13.78 1.13 -13.11
CA GLY A 51 14.17 2.48 -13.55
C GLY A 51 13.06 3.53 -13.30
N PRO A 52 13.35 4.84 -13.44
CA PRO A 52 12.45 5.91 -13.02
C PRO A 52 11.02 5.78 -13.57
N LEU A 53 10.88 5.32 -14.81
CA LEU A 53 9.58 5.09 -15.44
C LEU A 53 8.88 3.84 -14.91
N GLY A 54 9.59 2.72 -14.70
CA GLY A 54 9.03 1.50 -14.09
C GLY A 54 8.58 1.73 -12.66
N LYS A 55 9.36 2.47 -11.86
CA LYS A 55 8.96 2.89 -10.51
C LYS A 55 7.80 3.88 -10.52
N LEU A 56 7.77 4.80 -11.49
CA LEU A 56 6.63 5.70 -11.69
C LEU A 56 5.38 4.94 -12.13
N LEU A 57 5.51 3.89 -12.95
CA LEU A 57 4.40 3.06 -13.42
C LEU A 57 3.90 2.12 -12.32
N GLU A 58 4.77 1.51 -11.51
CA GLU A 58 4.39 0.73 -10.33
C GLU A 58 3.68 1.61 -9.28
N LEU A 59 4.20 2.81 -9.02
CA LEU A 59 3.53 3.81 -8.20
C LEU A 59 2.21 4.28 -8.83
N ALA A 60 2.19 4.46 -10.15
CA ALA A 60 1.00 4.88 -10.88
C ALA A 60 -0.04 3.75 -10.90
N GLU A 61 0.30 2.48 -10.99
CA GLU A 61 -0.66 1.37 -10.89
C GLU A 61 -1.25 1.28 -9.48
N GLU A 62 -0.44 1.44 -8.42
CA GLU A 62 -0.96 1.52 -7.04
C GLU A 62 -1.90 2.74 -6.85
N MET A 63 -1.69 3.84 -7.60
CA MET A 63 -2.48 5.07 -7.50
C MET A 63 -3.63 5.22 -8.52
N LEU A 64 -3.55 4.58 -9.69
CA LEU A 64 -4.51 4.68 -10.80
C LEU A 64 -5.50 3.51 -10.82
N VAL A 65 -5.15 2.37 -10.23
CA VAL A 65 -6.11 1.29 -10.03
C VAL A 65 -7.05 1.69 -8.89
N LEU A 66 -8.20 2.21 -9.26
CA LEU A 66 -9.28 2.47 -8.31
C LEU A 66 -9.62 1.16 -7.58
N PRO A 67 -9.70 1.18 -6.24
CA PRO A 67 -10.03 -0.02 -5.50
C PRO A 67 -11.42 -0.50 -5.89
N THR A 68 -11.57 -1.81 -6.05
CA THR A 68 -12.87 -2.46 -6.30
C THR A 68 -13.54 -2.90 -4.99
N GLU A 69 -12.81 -2.86 -3.87
CA GLU A 69 -13.25 -3.36 -2.57
C GLU A 69 -12.89 -2.40 -1.43
N TYR A 70 -13.72 -2.42 -0.39
CA TYR A 70 -13.38 -1.81 0.88
C TYR A 70 -12.30 -2.64 1.57
N ALA A 71 -11.21 -2.00 2.01
CA ALA A 71 -10.19 -2.69 2.78
C ALA A 71 -9.50 -1.76 3.77
N LEU A 72 -9.22 -2.28 4.97
CA LEU A 72 -8.28 -1.69 5.92
C LEU A 72 -6.99 -2.53 5.90
N ARG A 73 -5.91 -1.97 5.36
CA ARG A 73 -4.61 -2.64 5.31
C ARG A 73 -4.00 -2.70 6.71
N ALA A 74 -3.13 -3.69 6.93
CA ALA A 74 -2.37 -3.78 8.17
C ALA A 74 -1.58 -2.47 8.39
N PRO A 75 -1.70 -1.83 9.57
CA PRO A 75 -0.90 -0.65 9.88
C PRO A 75 0.60 -0.97 9.82
N TYR A 76 1.41 -0.07 9.25
CA TYR A 76 2.86 -0.27 9.11
C TYR A 76 3.64 1.01 9.45
N PRO A 77 4.75 0.93 10.20
CA PRO A 77 5.29 -0.29 10.83
C PRO A 77 4.40 -0.80 11.97
N ASN A 78 4.42 -2.10 12.24
CA ASN A 78 3.75 -2.69 13.40
C ASN A 78 4.62 -3.85 13.93
N PRO A 79 5.18 -3.74 15.14
CA PRO A 79 5.01 -2.64 16.12
C PRO A 79 5.56 -1.28 15.67
N PHE A 80 5.08 -0.18 16.26
CA PHE A 80 5.57 1.19 15.99
C PHE A 80 6.01 1.92 17.26
N ASN A 81 6.91 2.91 17.13
CA ASN A 81 7.45 3.67 18.26
C ASN A 81 7.08 5.17 18.27
N SER A 82 6.85 5.77 17.10
CA SER A 82 6.58 7.20 16.95
C SER A 82 5.33 7.42 16.11
N GLU A 83 5.29 6.82 14.93
CA GLU A 83 4.15 6.92 14.02
C GLU A 83 3.89 5.59 13.31
N VAL A 84 2.63 5.39 12.93
CA VAL A 84 2.20 4.28 12.09
C VAL A 84 1.34 4.81 10.96
N VAL A 85 1.53 4.24 9.77
CA VAL A 85 0.71 4.53 8.60
C VAL A 85 -0.47 3.55 8.58
N VAL A 86 -1.67 4.11 8.51
CA VAL A 86 -2.92 3.38 8.31
C VAL A 86 -3.41 3.66 6.89
N LYS A 87 -3.43 2.62 6.05
CA LYS A 87 -3.97 2.70 4.68
C LYS A 87 -5.34 2.02 4.60
N TYR A 88 -6.26 2.63 3.87
CA TYR A 88 -7.55 2.02 3.57
C TYR A 88 -8.03 2.36 2.15
N SER A 89 -8.92 1.54 1.61
CA SER A 89 -9.47 1.72 0.27
C SER A 89 -10.99 1.83 0.28
N LEU A 90 -11.53 2.69 -0.57
CA LEU A 90 -12.96 2.90 -0.75
C LEU A 90 -13.33 2.73 -2.25
N PRO A 91 -14.14 1.73 -2.62
CA PRO A 91 -14.53 1.53 -4.02
C PRO A 91 -15.56 2.55 -4.51
N ARG A 92 -16.18 3.29 -3.58
CA ARG A 92 -17.17 4.34 -3.86
C ARG A 92 -17.01 5.46 -2.84
N GLU A 93 -17.45 6.66 -3.20
CA GLU A 93 -17.57 7.74 -2.23
C GLU A 93 -18.58 7.40 -1.13
N GLY A 94 -18.31 7.83 0.10
CA GLY A 94 -19.14 7.46 1.23
C GLY A 94 -18.75 8.10 2.55
N GLU A 95 -19.53 7.80 3.58
CA GLU A 95 -19.22 8.16 4.97
C GLU A 95 -18.20 7.18 5.54
N VAL A 96 -17.16 7.71 6.19
CA VAL A 96 -16.07 6.94 6.78
C VAL A 96 -15.86 7.33 8.23
N GLU A 97 -15.67 6.33 9.08
CA GLU A 97 -15.15 6.48 10.42
C GLU A 97 -13.92 5.58 10.56
N LEU A 98 -12.74 6.20 10.72
CA LEU A 98 -11.49 5.51 11.03
C LEU A 98 -11.09 5.88 12.46
N ALA A 99 -11.19 4.93 13.38
CA ALA A 99 -10.97 5.18 14.80
C ALA A 99 -10.04 4.13 15.42
N VAL A 100 -9.29 4.57 16.43
CA VAL A 100 -8.39 3.76 17.24
C VAL A 100 -9.03 3.52 18.60
N PHE A 101 -8.98 2.27 19.04
CA PHE A 101 -9.55 1.79 20.29
C PHE A 101 -8.47 1.19 21.19
N ASN A 102 -8.62 1.38 22.50
CA ASN A 102 -7.84 0.64 23.48
C ASN A 102 -8.38 -0.79 23.69
N ALA A 103 -7.70 -1.57 24.52
CA ALA A 103 -8.09 -2.95 24.84
C ALA A 103 -9.48 -3.09 25.50
N LEU A 104 -10.02 -2.01 26.08
CA LEU A 104 -11.36 -1.98 26.68
C LEU A 104 -12.45 -1.62 25.65
N GLY A 105 -12.09 -1.40 24.39
CA GLY A 105 -13.02 -0.98 23.34
C GLY A 105 -13.44 0.48 23.44
N GLN A 106 -12.67 1.32 24.16
CA GLN A 106 -12.90 2.76 24.21
C GLN A 106 -12.16 3.43 23.06
N VAL A 107 -12.82 4.36 22.37
CA VAL A 107 -12.19 5.21 21.35
C VAL A 107 -11.15 6.09 22.03
N VAL A 108 -9.90 5.99 21.59
CA VAL A 108 -8.80 6.85 22.05
C VAL A 108 -8.46 7.94 21.05
N ARG A 109 -8.70 7.70 19.76
CA ARG A 109 -8.44 8.67 18.69
C ARG A 109 -9.33 8.40 17.49
N ARG A 110 -10.04 9.42 17.00
CA ARG A 110 -10.61 9.42 15.64
C ARG A 110 -9.59 9.99 14.67
N LEU A 111 -9.26 9.22 13.64
CA LEU A 111 -8.30 9.58 12.60
C LEU A 111 -9.01 10.22 11.40
N VAL A 112 -10.20 9.72 11.07
CA VAL A 112 -11.07 10.25 10.02
C VAL A 112 -12.51 10.14 10.49
N GLU A 113 -13.29 11.20 10.27
CA GLU A 113 -14.73 11.20 10.45
C GLU A 113 -15.39 12.05 9.36
N GLY A 114 -16.30 11.44 8.61
CA GLY A 114 -17.09 12.11 7.58
C GLY A 114 -16.84 11.59 6.17
N ARG A 115 -17.20 12.41 5.19
CA ARG A 115 -17.21 12.03 3.78
C ARG A 115 -15.80 11.90 3.21
N GLN A 116 -15.58 10.81 2.47
CA GLN A 116 -14.36 10.57 1.71
C GLN A 116 -14.70 10.17 0.27
N GLY A 117 -13.87 10.59 -0.68
CA GLY A 117 -13.99 10.18 -2.08
C GLY A 117 -13.58 8.72 -2.30
N MET A 118 -13.98 8.13 -3.42
CA MET A 118 -13.45 6.83 -3.82
C MET A 118 -11.92 6.90 -3.98
N GLY A 119 -11.24 5.78 -3.76
CA GLY A 119 -9.78 5.68 -3.92
C GLY A 119 -9.07 5.09 -2.72
N HIS A 120 -7.74 5.10 -2.80
CA HIS A 120 -6.85 4.73 -1.71
C HIS A 120 -6.58 5.93 -0.81
N HIS A 121 -6.61 5.71 0.49
CA HIS A 121 -6.45 6.72 1.52
C HIS A 121 -5.32 6.35 2.47
N ARG A 122 -4.60 7.36 2.94
CA ARG A 122 -3.46 7.20 3.86
C ARG A 122 -3.60 8.19 5.01
N VAL A 123 -3.50 7.68 6.23
CA VAL A 123 -3.53 8.48 7.46
C VAL A 123 -2.38 8.06 8.37
N VAL A 124 -1.74 9.03 9.02
CA VAL A 124 -0.66 8.79 9.98
C VAL A 124 -1.23 8.93 11.39
N TRP A 125 -0.89 8.00 12.27
CA TRP A 125 -1.19 8.09 13.69
C TRP A 125 0.09 8.08 14.51
N ASP A 126 0.20 9.01 15.46
CA ASP A 126 1.41 9.30 16.26
C ASP A 126 1.36 8.68 17.68
N GLY A 127 0.44 7.74 17.91
CA GLY A 127 0.27 7.13 19.23
C GLY A 127 -0.31 8.05 20.30
N ARG A 128 -0.96 9.17 19.91
CA ARG A 128 -1.64 10.09 20.84
C ARG A 128 -3.16 9.94 20.83
N ASP A 129 -3.77 10.32 21.94
CA ASP A 129 -5.23 10.40 22.10
C ASP A 129 -5.83 11.66 21.45
N GLU A 130 -7.15 11.82 21.52
CA GLU A 130 -7.86 13.02 21.03
C GLU A 130 -7.38 14.34 21.67
N ARG A 131 -6.82 14.28 22.89
CA ARG A 131 -6.29 15.43 23.63
C ARG A 131 -4.80 15.67 23.37
N GLY A 132 -4.19 14.93 22.44
CA GLY A 132 -2.75 15.03 22.12
C GLY A 132 -1.83 14.41 23.18
N ARG A 133 -2.38 13.65 24.13
CA ARG A 133 -1.57 12.96 25.15
C ARG A 133 -1.05 11.65 24.59
N GLY A 134 0.23 11.37 24.81
CA GLY A 134 0.82 10.10 24.39
C GLY A 134 0.20 8.92 25.13
N LEU A 135 -0.15 7.87 24.41
CA LEU A 135 -0.72 6.65 24.97
C LEU A 135 0.36 5.71 25.52
N ALA A 136 -0.02 4.74 26.36
CA ALA A 136 0.91 3.76 26.89
C ALA A 136 1.33 2.72 25.84
N THR A 137 2.50 2.10 26.02
CA THR A 137 2.89 0.87 25.31
C THR A 137 1.79 -0.17 25.46
N GLY A 138 1.41 -0.81 24.37
CA GLY A 138 0.32 -1.78 24.38
C GLY A 138 -0.30 -2.07 23.02
N THR A 139 -1.34 -2.88 23.04
CA THR A 139 -2.13 -3.24 21.86
C THR A 139 -3.32 -2.29 21.70
N TYR A 140 -3.52 -1.81 20.48
CA TYR A 140 -4.65 -1.01 20.05
C TYR A 140 -5.34 -1.66 18.85
N ILE A 141 -6.59 -1.28 18.63
CA ILE A 141 -7.39 -1.74 17.49
C ILE A 141 -7.69 -0.54 16.62
N VAL A 142 -7.30 -0.58 15.35
CA VAL A 142 -7.74 0.36 14.33
C VAL A 142 -8.99 -0.23 13.68
N GLN A 143 -10.07 0.54 13.60
CA GLN A 143 -11.32 0.13 12.99
C GLN A 143 -11.69 1.10 11.87
N LEU A 144 -11.99 0.53 10.70
CA LEU A 144 -12.62 1.23 9.60
C LEU A 144 -14.09 0.84 9.56
N ARG A 145 -14.97 1.84 9.56
CA ARG A 145 -16.37 1.71 9.18
C ARG A 145 -16.59 2.55 7.94
N ALA A 146 -17.23 1.97 6.93
CA ALA A 146 -17.56 2.68 5.70
C ALA A 146 -19.00 2.37 5.26
N GLY A 147 -19.67 3.38 4.71
CA GLY A 147 -21.04 3.29 4.24
C GLY A 147 -21.23 4.09 2.95
N GLU A 148 -21.99 3.53 2.01
CA GLU A 148 -22.32 4.22 0.76
C GLU A 148 -23.19 5.45 1.02
N ARG A 149 -22.99 6.46 0.17
CA ARG A 149 -23.81 7.66 0.14
C ARG A 149 -25.29 7.30 -0.08
N ARG A 150 -26.15 7.77 0.82
CA ARG A 150 -27.58 7.93 0.54
C ARG A 150 -27.87 9.35 0.07
N SER A 151 -28.89 9.49 -0.78
CA SER A 151 -29.36 10.78 -1.30
C SER A 151 -29.96 11.69 -0.21
N ASP A 152 -30.41 11.10 0.90
CA ASP A 152 -31.02 11.80 2.02
C ASP A 152 -30.01 12.00 3.17
N ALA A 153 -29.59 13.25 3.36
CA ALA A 153 -28.62 13.66 4.39
C ALA A 153 -29.23 13.74 5.81
N SER A 154 -30.55 13.62 5.97
CA SER A 154 -31.21 13.68 7.28
C SER A 154 -31.22 12.33 8.01
N ARG A 155 -30.82 11.24 7.34
CA ARG A 155 -30.71 9.90 7.94
C ARG A 155 -29.28 9.63 8.41
N PRO A 156 -29.12 8.91 9.54
CA PRO A 156 -27.80 8.49 9.99
C PRO A 156 -27.09 7.63 8.94
N ALA A 157 -25.76 7.73 8.91
CA ALA A 157 -24.90 6.94 8.03
C ALA A 157 -25.11 5.43 8.30
N ASP A 158 -25.28 4.66 7.22
CA ASP A 158 -25.38 3.20 7.28
C ASP A 158 -24.03 2.59 6.90
N PHE A 159 -23.24 2.36 7.94
CA PHE A 159 -21.95 1.70 7.83
C PHE A 159 -22.14 0.20 7.61
N ARG A 160 -22.17 -0.20 6.34
CA ARG A 160 -22.32 -1.60 5.93
C ARG A 160 -21.00 -2.37 5.99
N PHE A 161 -19.89 -1.67 5.80
CA PHE A 161 -18.56 -2.24 5.90
C PHE A 161 -17.95 -1.96 7.28
N ARG A 162 -17.34 -2.98 7.87
CA ARG A 162 -16.55 -2.86 9.10
C ARG A 162 -15.37 -3.83 9.02
N GLN A 163 -14.16 -3.30 9.18
CA GLN A 163 -12.95 -4.10 9.34
C GLN A 163 -12.11 -3.55 10.49
N VAL A 164 -11.39 -4.44 11.16
CA VAL A 164 -10.46 -4.10 12.23
C VAL A 164 -9.07 -4.62 11.93
N GLN A 165 -8.06 -3.91 12.42
CA GLN A 165 -6.66 -4.33 12.43
C GLN A 165 -6.06 -4.08 13.80
N LYS A 166 -5.19 -4.97 14.24
CA LYS A 166 -4.42 -4.81 15.47
C LYS A 166 -3.15 -4.00 15.20
N VAL A 167 -2.77 -3.12 16.12
CA VAL A 167 -1.48 -2.42 16.10
C VAL A 167 -0.85 -2.40 17.50
N ALA A 168 0.47 -2.55 17.59
CA ALA A 168 1.22 -2.49 18.82
C ALA A 168 2.08 -1.22 18.88
N LEU A 169 1.89 -0.42 19.93
CA LEU A 169 2.72 0.75 20.25
C LEU A 169 3.79 0.33 21.25
N ILE A 170 5.05 0.67 20.98
CA ILE A 170 6.21 0.44 21.85
C ILE A 170 6.94 1.76 22.06
N LYS A 171 6.96 2.25 23.30
CA LYS A 171 7.75 3.42 23.71
C LYS A 171 9.04 3.01 24.40
#